data_AF-A0AAW2N278-F1
#
_entry.id   AF-A0AAW2N278-F1
#
_cell.length_a   1.000
_cell.length_b   1.000
_cell.length_c   1.000
_cell.angle_alpha   90.00
_cell.angle_beta   90.00
_cell.angle_gamma   90.00
#
_symmetry.space_group_name_H-M   'P 1'
#
loop_
_entity.id
_entity.type
_entity.pdbx_description
1 polymer ?
#
loop_
_entity_poly.entity_id
_entity_poly.type
_entity_poly.pdbx_seq_one_letter_code
_entity_poly.pdbx_strand_id
1 'polypeptide(L)'
;MMLTVLDLLCQCAEGRAELLKHGAGLAIVSKKILRVSQAASERAVRILHSVARFSATPRVLQEMLQIGIVTKLCLVVQVECGSKTKERARDMLKLHARAWRNSACIPKNLISSYPS
;
A
#
# COMPACT_ATOMS: atom_id res chain seq x y z
N MET A 1 -16.06 5.54 -9.29
CA MET A 1 -15.39 5.81 -10.59
C MET A 1 -13.94 6.26 -10.45
N MET A 2 -13.61 7.19 -9.54
CA MET A 2 -12.22 7.68 -9.36
C MET A 2 -11.15 6.58 -9.25
N LEU A 3 -11.35 5.54 -8.42
CA LEU A 3 -10.36 4.45 -8.29
C LEU A 3 -10.17 3.64 -9.58
N THR A 4 -11.17 3.55 -10.46
CA THR A 4 -11.00 2.89 -11.76
C THR A 4 -10.00 3.65 -12.62
N VAL A 5 -10.14 4.98 -12.66
CA VAL A 5 -9.32 5.86 -13.49
C VAL A 5 -7.89 5.87 -12.96
N LEU A 6 -7.71 6.02 -11.64
CA LEU A 6 -6.38 5.97 -11.03
C LEU A 6 -5.69 4.62 -11.25
N ASP A 7 -6.43 3.52 -11.16
CA ASP A 7 -5.91 2.18 -11.41
C ASP A 7 -5.46 1.98 -12.85
N LEU A 8 -6.16 2.57 -13.82
CA LEU A 8 -5.73 2.57 -15.23
C LEU A 8 -4.49 3.45 -15.43
N LEU A 9 -4.48 4.67 -14.90
CA LEU A 9 -3.34 5.59 -15.03
C LEU A 9 -2.07 5.02 -14.39
N CYS A 10 -2.18 4.34 -13.25
CA CYS A 10 -1.03 3.75 -12.56
C CYS A 10 -0.42 2.52 -13.25
N GLN A 11 -0.93 2.13 -14.43
CA GLN A 11 -0.32 1.07 -15.25
C GLN A 11 0.94 1.54 -15.99
N CYS A 12 1.16 2.85 -16.16
CA CYS A 12 2.39 3.43 -16.72
C CYS A 12 3.20 4.22 -15.67
N ALA A 13 4.44 4.57 -16.02
CA ALA A 13 5.34 5.29 -15.11
C ALA A 13 4.86 6.73 -14.85
N GLU A 14 4.38 7.40 -15.89
CA GLU A 14 3.90 8.77 -15.88
C GLU A 14 2.67 8.93 -14.97
N GLY A 15 1.70 8.01 -15.07
CA GLY A 15 0.51 8.07 -14.23
C GLY A 15 0.81 7.80 -12.75
N ARG A 16 1.80 6.95 -12.44
CA ARG A 16 2.30 6.82 -11.07
C ARG A 16 3.02 8.09 -10.60
N ALA A 17 3.83 8.70 -11.46
CA ALA A 17 4.53 9.94 -11.14
C ALA A 17 3.56 11.08 -10.84
N GLU A 18 2.52 11.27 -11.65
CA GLU A 18 1.50 12.31 -11.42
C GLU A 18 0.66 12.03 -10.16
N LEU A 19 0.35 10.77 -9.86
CA LEU A 19 -0.29 10.42 -8.57
C LEU A 19 0.58 10.83 -7.38
N LEU A 20 1.90 10.56 -7.45
CA LEU A 20 2.86 10.84 -6.37
C LEU A 20 3.25 12.31 -6.27
N LYS A 21 3.08 13.09 -7.34
CA LYS A 21 3.30 14.54 -7.35
C LYS A 21 2.31 15.28 -6.46
N HIS A 22 1.11 14.74 -6.29
CA HIS A 22 0.08 15.30 -5.41
C HIS A 22 0.28 14.84 -3.96
N GLY A 23 0.43 15.78 -3.01
CA GLY A 23 0.75 15.47 -1.60
C GLY A 23 -0.28 14.64 -0.83
N ALA A 24 -1.51 14.50 -1.36
CA ALA A 24 -2.54 13.60 -0.81
C ALA A 24 -2.83 12.38 -1.71
N GLY A 25 -2.03 12.15 -2.76
CA GLY A 25 -2.27 11.11 -3.77
C GLY A 25 -2.36 9.70 -3.17
N LEU A 26 -1.39 9.32 -2.33
CA LEU A 26 -1.43 8.02 -1.64
C LEU A 26 -2.50 7.98 -0.54
N ALA A 27 -2.69 9.10 0.17
CA ALA A 27 -3.67 9.21 1.24
C ALA A 27 -5.10 8.97 0.76
N ILE A 28 -5.50 9.55 -0.38
CA ILE A 28 -6.87 9.41 -0.89
C ILE A 28 -7.17 7.99 -1.37
N VAL A 29 -6.18 7.30 -1.95
CA VAL A 29 -6.29 5.89 -2.37
C VAL A 29 -6.38 5.00 -1.12
N SER A 30 -5.44 5.17 -0.18
CA SER A 30 -5.36 4.43 1.08
C SER A 30 -6.64 4.56 1.93
N LYS A 31 -7.27 5.74 1.94
CA LYS A 31 -8.52 5.99 2.67
C LYS A 31 -9.69 5.12 2.19
N LYS A 32 -9.63 4.53 0.99
CA LYS A 32 -10.71 3.69 0.44
C LYS A 32 -10.62 2.21 0.83
N ILE A 33 -9.46 1.77 1.31
CA ILE A 33 -9.26 0.39 1.77
C ILE A 33 -10.19 0.09 2.96
N LEU A 34 -10.98 -0.98 2.83
CA LEU A 34 -11.92 -1.49 3.85
C LEU A 34 -13.01 -0.51 4.29
N ARG A 35 -13.24 0.59 3.55
CA ARG A 35 -14.20 1.64 3.94
C ARG A 35 -15.44 1.77 3.05
N VAL A 36 -15.38 1.30 1.81
CA VAL A 36 -16.44 1.58 0.83
C VAL A 36 -17.05 0.29 0.30
N SER A 37 -16.23 -0.57 -0.30
CA SER A 37 -16.64 -1.88 -0.81
C SER A 37 -15.43 -2.79 -1.02
N GLN A 38 -15.67 -4.07 -1.25
CA GLN A 38 -14.61 -5.02 -1.58
C GLN A 38 -13.92 -4.67 -2.89
N ALA A 39 -14.68 -4.31 -3.93
CA ALA A 39 -14.12 -3.87 -5.21
C ALA A 39 -13.31 -2.57 -5.09
N ALA A 40 -13.72 -1.64 -4.24
CA ALA A 40 -12.94 -0.42 -3.96
C ALA A 40 -11.62 -0.76 -3.23
N SER A 41 -11.67 -1.67 -2.27
CA SER A 41 -10.48 -2.12 -1.54
C SER A 41 -9.49 -2.83 -2.46
N GLU A 42 -9.97 -3.70 -3.35
CA GLU A 42 -9.15 -4.38 -4.35
C GLU A 42 -8.43 -3.38 -5.27
N ARG A 43 -9.15 -2.39 -5.82
CA ARG A 43 -8.53 -1.38 -6.69
C ARG A 43 -7.54 -0.51 -5.94
N ALA A 44 -7.86 -0.08 -4.72
CA ALA A 44 -6.95 0.70 -3.91
C ALA A 44 -5.65 -0.08 -3.61
N VAL A 45 -5.76 -1.36 -3.26
CA VAL A 45 -4.58 -2.24 -3.05
C VAL A 45 -3.80 -2.44 -4.35
N ARG A 46 -4.47 -2.58 -5.51
CA ARG A 46 -3.79 -2.68 -6.81
C ARG A 46 -2.99 -1.43 -7.17
N ILE A 47 -3.56 -0.24 -6.98
CA ILE A 47 -2.88 1.05 -7.19
C ILE A 47 -1.64 1.13 -6.29
N LEU A 48 -1.80 0.88 -4.98
CA LEU A 48 -0.69 0.94 -4.04
C LEU A 48 0.38 -0.11 -4.34
N HIS A 49 0.00 -1.30 -4.77
CA HIS A 49 0.93 -2.35 -5.19
C HIS A 49 1.74 -1.94 -6.42
N SER A 50 1.12 -1.29 -7.41
CA SER A 50 1.83 -0.75 -8.58
C SER A 50 2.88 0.28 -8.16
N VAL A 51 2.51 1.22 -7.28
CA VAL A 51 3.44 2.23 -6.73
C VAL A 51 4.57 1.57 -5.94
N ALA A 52 4.24 0.67 -5.02
CA ALA A 52 5.22 -0.01 -4.18
C ALA A 52 6.20 -0.88 -5.01
N ARG A 53 5.76 -1.43 -6.15
CA ARG A 53 6.62 -2.28 -6.98
C ARG A 53 7.52 -1.49 -7.92
N PHE A 54 7.02 -0.38 -8.49
CA PHE A 54 7.68 0.29 -9.61
C PHE A 54 8.08 1.74 -9.34
N SER A 55 7.74 2.30 -8.18
CA SER A 55 7.98 3.71 -7.84
C SER A 55 8.32 3.91 -6.35
N ALA A 56 8.80 2.87 -5.67
CA ALA A 56 9.16 2.90 -4.26
C ALA A 56 10.50 3.60 -4.02
N THR A 57 10.48 4.93 -3.88
CA THR A 57 11.61 5.69 -3.34
C THR A 57 11.56 5.72 -1.80
N PRO A 58 12.67 6.01 -1.10
CA PRO A 58 12.65 6.13 0.36
C PRO A 58 11.59 7.11 0.88
N ARG A 59 11.39 8.23 0.17
CA ARG A 59 10.36 9.23 0.50
C ARG A 59 8.95 8.64 0.38
N VAL A 60 8.66 7.93 -0.70
CA VAL A 60 7.35 7.28 -0.91
C VAL A 60 7.08 6.24 0.18
N LEU A 61 8.06 5.39 0.50
CA LEU A 61 7.91 4.37 1.54
C LEU A 61 7.69 4.97 2.92
N GLN A 62 8.36 6.10 3.21
CA GLN A 62 8.22 6.84 4.45
C GLN A 62 6.83 7.51 4.54
N GLU A 63 6.34 8.12 3.46
CA GLU A 63 4.98 8.65 3.40
C GLU A 63 3.96 7.53 3.64
N MET A 64 4.10 6.39 2.95
CA MET A 64 3.21 5.23 3.12
C MET A 64 3.15 4.75 4.58
N LEU A 65 4.29 4.77 5.27
CA LEU A 65 4.36 4.45 6.69
C LEU A 65 3.59 5.49 7.53
N GLN A 66 3.83 6.79 7.32
CA GLN A 66 3.21 7.87 8.08
C GLN A 66 1.68 7.92 7.95
N ILE A 67 1.14 7.72 6.74
CA ILE A 67 -0.32 7.77 6.51
C ILE A 67 -1.03 6.46 6.86
N GLY A 68 -0.30 5.50 7.48
CA GLY A 68 -0.83 4.24 7.97
C GLY A 68 -1.23 3.26 6.87
N ILE A 69 -0.58 3.29 5.70
CA ILE A 69 -0.81 2.26 4.67
C ILE A 69 -0.39 0.89 5.20
N VAL A 70 0.77 0.79 5.87
CA VAL A 70 1.28 -0.48 6.41
C VAL A 70 0.26 -1.13 7.34
N THR A 71 -0.35 -0.37 8.24
CA THR A 71 -1.43 -0.83 9.13
C THR A 71 -2.63 -1.37 8.37
N LYS A 72 -3.08 -0.66 7.33
CA LYS A 72 -4.20 -1.09 6.50
C LYS A 72 -3.87 -2.36 5.71
N LEU A 73 -2.63 -2.52 5.23
CA LEU A 73 -2.19 -3.75 4.57
C LEU A 73 -2.20 -4.93 5.53
N CYS A 74 -1.69 -4.76 6.76
CA CYS A 74 -1.80 -5.79 7.81
C CYS A 74 -3.26 -6.19 8.05
N LEU A 75 -4.16 -5.20 8.16
CA LEU A 75 -5.58 -5.45 8.36
C LEU A 75 -6.20 -6.20 7.17
N VAL A 76 -5.89 -5.82 5.93
CA VAL A 76 -6.34 -6.52 4.71
C VAL A 76 -5.95 -8.00 4.71
N VAL A 77 -4.77 -8.33 5.24
CA VAL A 77 -4.31 -9.73 5.35
C VAL A 77 -5.12 -10.50 6.41
N GLN A 78 -5.54 -9.84 7.49
CA GLN A 78 -6.23 -10.45 8.63
C GLN A 78 -7.73 -10.63 8.42
N VAL A 79 -8.40 -9.69 7.74
CA VAL A 79 -9.86 -9.72 7.54
C VAL A 79 -10.26 -10.47 6.28
N GLU A 80 -11.54 -10.78 6.13
CA GLU A 80 -12.02 -11.43 4.91
C GLU A 80 -11.99 -10.46 3.70
N CYS A 81 -11.21 -10.85 2.70
CA CYS A 81 -10.87 -10.09 1.50
C CYS A 81 -10.48 -11.07 0.40
N GLY A 82 -10.66 -10.67 -0.87
CA GLY A 82 -10.33 -11.53 -2.01
C GLY A 82 -8.88 -12.03 -1.97
N SER A 83 -8.66 -13.30 -2.34
CA SER A 83 -7.35 -13.98 -2.25
C SER A 83 -6.22 -13.20 -2.90
N LYS A 84 -6.44 -12.71 -4.13
CA LYS A 84 -5.49 -11.87 -4.89
C LYS A 84 -5.18 -10.53 -4.19
N THR A 85 -6.14 -9.97 -3.47
CA THR A 85 -5.95 -8.72 -2.70
C THR A 85 -5.07 -8.98 -1.48
N LYS A 86 -5.32 -10.09 -0.76
CA LYS A 86 -4.48 -10.53 0.37
C LYS A 86 -3.05 -10.84 -0.07
N GLU A 87 -2.89 -11.48 -1.23
CA GLU A 87 -1.58 -11.79 -1.82
C GLU A 87 -0.77 -10.51 -2.10
N ARG A 88 -1.33 -9.55 -2.83
CA ARG A 88 -0.67 -8.26 -3.10
C ARG A 88 -0.31 -7.50 -1.82
N ALA A 89 -1.17 -7.55 -0.80
CA ALA A 89 -0.89 -6.95 0.50
C ALA A 89 0.33 -7.61 1.17
N ARG A 90 0.40 -8.94 1.17
CA ARG A 90 1.57 -9.68 1.68
C ARG A 90 2.83 -9.38 0.88
N ASP A 91 2.74 -9.29 -0.43
CA ASP A 91 3.89 -9.01 -1.29
C ASP A 91 4.47 -7.63 -1.01
N MET A 92 3.63 -6.60 -0.86
CA MET A 92 4.09 -5.26 -0.45
C MET A 92 4.79 -5.28 0.91
N LEU A 93 4.19 -5.94 1.90
CA LEU A 93 4.75 -6.05 3.25
C LEU A 93 6.11 -6.75 3.26
N LYS A 94 6.26 -7.81 2.45
CA LYS A 94 7.53 -8.53 2.29
C LYS A 94 8.58 -7.71 1.55
N LEU A 95 8.18 -7.09 0.43
CA LEU A 95 9.07 -6.33 -0.46
C LEU A 95 9.74 -5.16 0.28
N HIS A 96 8.99 -4.47 1.15
CA HIS A 96 9.45 -3.27 1.87
C HIS A 96 9.66 -3.51 3.36
N ALA A 97 9.82 -4.76 3.78
CA ALA A 97 9.97 -5.17 5.16
C ALA A 97 11.03 -4.34 5.92
N ARG A 98 12.19 -4.12 5.32
CA ARG A 98 13.28 -3.34 5.92
C ARG A 98 12.90 -1.88 6.16
N ALA A 99 12.29 -1.24 5.15
CA ALA A 99 11.87 0.16 5.23
C ALA A 99 10.76 0.38 6.26
N TRP A 100 9.95 -0.65 6.53
CA TRP A 100 8.81 -0.58 7.43
C TRP A 100 9.02 -1.27 8.79
N ARG A 101 10.26 -1.66 9.13
CA ARG A 101 10.60 -2.34 10.40
C ARG A 101 10.20 -1.56 11.67
N ASN A 102 10.09 -0.24 11.56
CA ASN A 102 9.68 0.66 12.65
C ASN A 102 8.17 0.94 12.66
N SER A 103 7.37 0.20 11.88
CA SER A 103 5.92 0.32 11.90
C SER A 103 5.37 -0.03 13.27
N ALA A 104 4.42 0.78 13.77
CA ALA A 104 3.70 0.51 15.01
C ALA A 104 2.92 -0.82 14.97
N CYS A 105 2.74 -1.40 13.78
CA CYS A 105 2.11 -2.71 13.59
C CYS A 105 3.04 -3.89 13.89
N ILE A 106 4.34 -3.65 14.08
CA ILE A 106 5.32 -4.69 14.39
C ILE A 106 5.55 -4.69 15.91
N PRO A 107 5.15 -5.75 16.63
CA PRO A 107 5.51 -5.93 18.03
C PRO A 107 7.03 -5.85 18.22
N LYS A 108 7.50 -5.18 19.28
CA LYS A 108 8.93 -4.95 19.52
C LYS A 108 9.76 -6.24 19.52
N ASN A 109 9.17 -7.34 19.99
CA ASN A 109 9.80 -8.66 20.04
C ASN A 109 9.96 -9.34 18.68
N LEU A 110 9.32 -8.84 17.61
CA LEU A 110 9.45 -9.37 16.25
C LEU A 110 10.44 -8.56 15.40
N ILE A 111 10.95 -7.43 15.91
CA ILE A 111 11.90 -6.58 15.19
C ILE A 111 13.22 -7.34 14.92
N SER A 112 13.64 -8.21 15.84
CA SER A 112 14.85 -9.04 15.68
C SER A 112 14.75 -10.10 14.58
N SER A 113 13.53 -10.41 14.12
CA SER A 113 13.29 -11.38 13.04
C SER A 113 13.24 -10.75 11.65
N TYR A 114 13.34 -9.42 11.55
CA TYR A 114 13.40 -8.74 10.26
C TYR A 114 14.80 -8.84 9.65
N PRO A 115 14.91 -9.04 8.32
CA PRO A 115 16.21 -9.14 7.65
C PRO A 115 16.99 -7.83 7.76
N SER A 116 18.25 -7.94 8.18
CA SER A 116 19.25 -6.86 8.28
C SER A 116 19.54 -6.22 6.93
#